data_AF-A0A959AL85-F1
#
_entry.id   AF-A0A959AL85-F1
#
_cell.length_a   1.000
_cell.length_b   1.000
_cell.length_c   1.000
_cell.angle_alpha   90.00
_cell.angle_beta   90.00
_cell.angle_gamma   90.00
#
_symmetry.space_group_name_H-M   'P 1'
#
loop_
_entity.id
_entity.type
_entity.pdbx_description
1 polymer ?
#
loop_
_entity_poly.entity_id
_entity_poly.type
_entity_poly.pdbx_seq_one_letter_code
_entity_poly.pdbx_strand_id
1 'polypeptide(L)'
;MRSKLQKFTEFTQALLPHETAYLLSVQQFDDKVKLAILERVDHNCRHREDFQAFDEELDKRKYSNLKQWITERLHAADVDTEYAWLLDTERAIETDSITPDAEERLLVHLRQCLPSAYHFAKCFELAQLYRHFLLIRMRYAGHREVEAFLDRHSEAYNRTRAVRERLHQATEDIVRQYASRASDSIQWEPWLTEVFHDETLDGWNRYMALVRLTFIYYNYRQFEPLREKYQYLGDLFLQGKYYSKRLLINYYGNLLLLHSRFQEYDEAEYYGYLSVRVKTTDYIHYVNNLSAVLLRQKKYAGALAVMKAALPESRTTHSFHNKIGFVAHYLRCLHHTGQHRAAENYADAYLRAYRKEIFEHRWHAFFSAYLEILLARKNYAKILRLADKYQLLALDATLSEKSAYLPAIPWFYTAAAFQKKRLSPTAALDQLKTTLGTMPLQPDKMLKFEALIPELEPHVPELAVQLRDYLAGTT
;
A
#
# COMPACT_ATOMS: atom_id res chain seq x y z
N MET A 1 -18.61 -11.37 30.12
CA MET A 1 -17.57 -12.33 30.55
C MET A 1 -16.50 -12.37 29.48
N ARG A 2 -15.21 -12.21 29.82
CA ARG A 2 -14.11 -12.42 28.84
C ARG A 2 -13.99 -13.91 28.55
N SER A 3 -13.94 -14.31 27.28
CA SER A 3 -13.69 -15.72 26.92
C SER A 3 -12.31 -16.16 27.42
N LYS A 4 -12.14 -17.46 27.72
CA LYS A 4 -10.80 -17.98 27.99
C LYS A 4 -9.95 -17.76 26.73
N LEU A 5 -8.65 -17.49 26.91
CA LEU A 5 -7.69 -17.25 25.82
C LEU A 5 -7.96 -16.05 24.89
N GLN A 6 -8.89 -15.15 25.23
CA GLN A 6 -9.17 -13.94 24.42
C GLN A 6 -7.90 -13.15 24.05
N LYS A 7 -7.04 -12.84 25.04
CA LYS A 7 -5.79 -12.10 24.82
C LYS A 7 -4.80 -12.80 23.90
N PHE A 8 -4.79 -14.13 23.89
CA PHE A 8 -3.93 -14.91 22.99
C PHE A 8 -4.51 -14.89 21.58
N THR A 9 -5.83 -15.07 21.46
CA THR A 9 -6.54 -14.96 20.18
C THR A 9 -6.33 -13.60 19.53
N GLU A 10 -6.57 -12.51 20.26
CA GLU A 10 -6.34 -11.13 19.78
C GLU A 10 -4.88 -10.91 19.35
N PHE A 11 -3.91 -11.46 20.11
CA PHE A 11 -2.50 -11.41 19.74
C PHE A 11 -2.22 -12.13 18.41
N THR A 12 -2.73 -13.35 18.23
CA THR A 12 -2.51 -14.14 17.01
C THR A 12 -3.17 -13.54 15.78
N GLN A 13 -4.31 -12.85 15.94
CA GLN A 13 -4.99 -12.15 14.85
C GLN A 13 -4.18 -10.97 14.29
N ALA A 14 -3.26 -10.42 15.08
CA ALA A 14 -2.36 -9.35 14.66
C ALA A 14 -1.09 -9.86 13.95
N LEU A 15 -0.84 -11.18 13.95
CA LEU A 15 0.29 -11.78 13.24
C LEU A 15 0.01 -11.87 11.74
N LEU A 16 1.07 -11.94 10.94
CA LEU A 16 1.02 -12.02 9.48
C LEU A 16 1.49 -13.39 8.98
N PRO A 17 0.99 -13.90 7.83
CA PRO A 17 1.36 -15.23 7.31
C PRO A 17 2.87 -15.48 7.16
N HIS A 18 3.64 -14.47 6.74
CA HIS A 18 5.10 -14.60 6.64
C HIS A 18 5.77 -14.68 8.02
N GLU A 19 5.21 -14.02 9.04
CA GLU A 19 5.71 -14.11 10.41
C GLU A 19 5.52 -15.53 10.95
N THR A 20 4.34 -16.11 10.78
CA THR A 20 4.05 -17.47 11.25
C THR A 20 4.81 -18.54 10.48
N ALA A 21 5.02 -18.35 9.19
CA ALA A 21 5.84 -19.23 8.38
C ALA A 21 7.31 -19.23 8.82
N TYR A 22 7.87 -18.05 9.07
CA TYR A 22 9.21 -17.91 9.64
C TYR A 22 9.31 -18.57 11.01
N LEU A 23 8.33 -18.36 11.89
CA LEU A 23 8.32 -18.98 13.22
C LEU A 23 8.29 -20.51 13.14
N LEU A 24 7.51 -21.08 12.22
CA LEU A 24 7.49 -22.53 11.97
C LEU A 24 8.82 -23.06 11.40
N SER A 25 9.56 -22.26 10.63
CA SER A 25 10.84 -22.69 10.05
C SER A 25 12.00 -22.67 11.05
N VAL A 26 11.92 -21.83 12.10
CA VAL A 26 12.98 -21.69 13.12
C VAL A 26 12.67 -22.33 14.46
N GLN A 27 11.46 -22.85 14.67
CA GLN A 27 11.10 -23.51 15.92
C GLN A 27 11.90 -24.81 16.13
N GLN A 28 12.22 -25.10 17.39
CA GLN A 28 12.89 -26.33 17.84
C GLN A 28 12.19 -26.85 19.11
N PHE A 29 10.86 -26.98 19.07
CA PHE A 29 10.09 -27.37 20.24
C PHE A 29 10.10 -28.88 20.45
N ASP A 30 10.59 -29.33 21.61
CA ASP A 30 10.37 -30.72 22.07
C ASP A 30 8.91 -30.96 22.48
N ASP A 31 8.23 -29.89 22.93
CA ASP A 31 6.84 -29.90 23.37
C ASP A 31 5.88 -29.89 22.16
N LYS A 32 5.41 -31.08 21.76
CA LYS A 32 4.46 -31.26 20.64
C LYS A 32 3.18 -30.43 20.80
N VAL A 33 2.76 -30.11 22.03
CA VAL A 33 1.57 -29.27 22.26
C VAL A 33 1.86 -27.83 21.84
N LYS A 34 3.05 -27.30 22.12
CA LYS A 34 3.41 -25.94 21.66
C LYS A 34 3.50 -25.86 20.14
N LEU A 35 4.04 -26.90 19.50
CA LEU A 35 4.06 -26.99 18.04
C LEU A 35 2.64 -26.99 17.45
N ALA A 36 1.75 -27.84 17.96
CA ALA A 36 0.36 -27.88 17.52
C ALA A 36 -0.37 -26.54 17.70
N ILE A 37 -0.09 -25.80 18.80
CA ILE A 37 -0.62 -24.44 18.97
C ILE A 37 -0.04 -23.50 17.90
N LEU A 38 1.27 -23.55 17.61
CA LEU A 38 1.89 -22.69 16.60
C LEU A 38 1.38 -23.00 15.18
N GLU A 39 1.18 -24.27 14.83
CA GLU A 39 0.54 -24.68 13.56
C GLU A 39 -0.89 -24.16 13.46
N ARG A 40 -1.65 -24.21 14.57
CA ARG A 40 -2.99 -23.60 14.66
C ARG A 40 -2.94 -22.09 14.46
N VAL A 41 -1.92 -21.42 14.99
CA VAL A 41 -1.70 -19.98 14.77
C VAL A 41 -1.46 -19.70 13.29
N ASP A 42 -0.55 -20.42 12.63
CA ASP A 42 -0.30 -20.26 11.19
C ASP A 42 -1.55 -20.51 10.33
N HIS A 43 -2.28 -21.59 10.63
CA HIS A 43 -3.55 -21.90 9.97
C HIS A 43 -4.53 -20.71 10.03
N ASN A 44 -4.77 -20.19 11.25
CA ASN A 44 -5.71 -19.09 11.47
C ASN A 44 -5.22 -17.76 10.87
N CYS A 45 -3.91 -17.57 10.70
CA CYS A 45 -3.35 -16.39 10.03
C CYS A 45 -3.61 -16.38 8.52
N ARG A 46 -3.57 -17.57 7.88
CA ARG A 46 -3.79 -17.79 6.45
C ARG A 46 -5.28 -17.90 6.08
N HIS A 47 -6.08 -18.55 6.92
CA HIS A 47 -7.49 -18.85 6.66
C HIS A 47 -8.41 -18.04 7.59
N ARG A 48 -8.64 -16.77 7.25
CA ARG A 48 -9.42 -15.86 8.12
C ARG A 48 -10.88 -16.26 8.26
N GLU A 49 -11.47 -16.81 7.20
CA GLU A 49 -12.89 -17.21 7.17
C GLU A 49 -13.12 -18.57 7.84
N ASP A 50 -12.06 -19.40 7.95
CA ASP A 50 -12.07 -20.71 8.60
C ASP A 50 -11.25 -20.67 9.91
N PHE A 51 -11.62 -19.75 10.80
CA PHE A 51 -10.94 -19.62 12.09
C PHE A 51 -11.21 -20.85 12.97
N GLN A 52 -10.15 -21.50 13.41
CA GLN A 52 -10.23 -22.64 14.31
C GLN A 52 -9.91 -22.21 15.75
N ALA A 53 -10.86 -22.43 16.67
CA ALA A 53 -10.69 -22.08 18.07
C ALA A 53 -9.50 -22.81 18.72
N PHE A 54 -8.86 -22.14 19.70
CA PHE A 54 -7.81 -22.73 20.51
C PHE A 54 -8.42 -23.58 21.63
N ASP A 55 -7.73 -24.67 21.98
CA ASP A 55 -8.16 -25.59 23.03
C ASP A 55 -8.12 -24.94 24.43
N GLU A 56 -9.30 -24.77 25.04
CA GLU A 56 -9.43 -24.15 26.35
C GLU A 56 -9.07 -25.07 27.53
N GLU A 57 -8.86 -26.37 27.28
CA GLU A 57 -8.49 -27.37 28.28
C GLU A 57 -6.97 -27.42 28.52
N LEU A 58 -6.17 -26.92 27.56
CA LEU A 58 -4.72 -26.84 27.69
C LEU A 58 -4.25 -25.83 28.76
N ASP A 59 -3.11 -26.13 29.38
CA ASP A 59 -2.50 -25.23 30.37
C ASP A 59 -2.22 -23.85 29.75
N LYS A 60 -2.82 -22.81 30.33
CA LYS A 60 -2.65 -21.40 29.98
C LYS A 60 -1.18 -20.96 29.92
N ARG A 61 -0.30 -21.59 30.70
CA ARG A 61 1.15 -21.32 30.68
C ARG A 61 1.76 -21.64 29.32
N LYS A 62 1.29 -22.65 28.60
CA LYS A 62 1.77 -22.98 27.24
C LYS A 62 1.49 -21.83 26.26
N TYR A 63 0.29 -21.27 26.29
CA TYR A 63 -0.08 -20.11 25.48
C TYR A 63 0.73 -18.87 25.83
N SER A 64 0.93 -18.58 27.12
CA SER A 64 1.72 -17.44 27.57
C SER A 64 3.17 -17.56 27.14
N ASN A 65 3.78 -18.72 27.35
CA ASN A 65 5.17 -18.99 26.98
C ASN A 65 5.37 -18.94 25.46
N LEU A 66 4.43 -19.49 24.69
CA LEU A 66 4.48 -19.43 23.23
C LEU A 66 4.33 -17.99 22.73
N LYS A 67 3.41 -17.21 23.30
CA LYS A 67 3.25 -15.79 22.96
C LYS A 67 4.55 -14.99 23.20
N GLN A 68 5.19 -15.22 24.35
CA GLN A 68 6.48 -14.58 24.66
C GLN A 68 7.55 -14.99 23.65
N TRP A 69 7.69 -16.29 23.38
CA TRP A 69 8.65 -16.79 22.40
C TRP A 69 8.42 -16.20 21.00
N ILE A 70 7.17 -16.14 20.53
CA ILE A 70 6.83 -15.51 19.24
C ILE A 70 7.29 -14.05 19.22
N THR A 71 7.00 -13.30 20.28
CA THR A 71 7.33 -11.87 20.37
C THR A 71 8.84 -11.67 20.34
N GLU A 72 9.59 -12.44 21.13
CA GLU A 72 11.06 -12.38 21.18
C GLU A 72 11.70 -12.73 19.84
N ARG A 73 11.20 -13.77 19.15
CA ARG A 73 11.74 -14.21 17.86
C ARG A 73 11.48 -13.20 16.75
N LEU A 74 10.27 -12.67 16.66
CA LEU A 74 9.97 -11.63 15.67
C LEU A 74 10.75 -10.35 15.96
N HIS A 75 10.86 -9.94 17.23
CA HIS A 75 11.64 -8.76 17.62
C HIS A 75 13.13 -8.91 17.29
N ALA A 76 13.70 -10.11 17.45
CA ALA A 76 15.09 -10.38 17.08
C ALA A 76 15.36 -10.32 15.57
N ALA A 77 14.35 -10.63 14.74
CA ALA A 77 14.45 -10.55 13.28
C ALA A 77 14.07 -9.16 12.70
N ASP A 78 13.49 -8.29 13.53
CA ASP A 78 12.91 -7.02 13.07
C ASP A 78 13.99 -5.94 12.82
N VAL A 79 14.18 -5.56 11.56
CA VAL A 79 15.18 -4.56 11.17
C VAL A 79 14.85 -3.15 11.69
N ASP A 80 13.56 -2.82 11.89
CA ASP A 80 13.20 -1.52 12.47
C ASP A 80 13.54 -1.48 13.98
N THR A 81 13.51 -2.63 14.65
CA THR A 81 13.95 -2.77 16.04
C THR A 81 15.46 -2.63 16.16
N GLU A 82 16.21 -3.29 15.27
CA GLU A 82 17.67 -3.13 15.17
C GLU A 82 18.03 -1.65 14.95
N TYR A 83 17.35 -0.99 14.00
CA TYR A 83 17.60 0.42 13.69
C TYR A 83 17.36 1.36 14.87
N ALA A 84 16.25 1.16 15.59
CA ALA A 84 15.95 1.94 16.79
C ALA A 84 17.06 1.80 17.85
N TRP A 85 17.52 0.56 18.08
CA TRP A 85 18.63 0.30 19.00
C TRP A 85 19.94 0.96 18.56
N LEU A 86 20.27 0.96 17.26
CA LEU A 86 21.44 1.66 16.74
C LEU A 86 21.38 3.18 17.01
N LEU A 87 20.22 3.80 16.81
CA LEU A 87 20.01 5.24 17.07
C LEU A 87 20.06 5.61 18.55
N ASP A 88 19.49 4.77 19.43
CA ASP A 88 19.57 5.02 20.86
C ASP A 88 21.00 4.82 21.39
N THR A 89 21.74 3.87 20.83
CA THR A 89 23.17 3.67 21.16
C THR A 89 24.04 4.83 20.67
N GLU A 90 23.79 5.35 19.46
CA GLU A 90 24.43 6.57 18.96
C GLU A 90 24.22 7.73 19.92
N ARG A 91 22.96 8.00 20.29
CA ARG A 91 22.62 9.06 21.25
C ARG A 91 23.34 8.86 22.58
N ALA A 92 23.42 7.62 23.07
CA ALA A 92 24.10 7.32 24.32
C ALA A 92 25.61 7.59 24.24
N ILE A 93 26.24 7.35 23.10
CA ILE A 93 27.66 7.68 22.88
C ILE A 93 27.87 9.19 22.79
N GLU A 94 27.05 9.90 22.00
CA GLU A 94 27.17 11.36 21.82
C GLU A 94 26.95 12.14 23.12
N THR A 95 26.11 11.61 24.01
CA THR A 95 25.77 12.22 25.31
C THR A 95 26.59 11.68 26.47
N ASP A 96 27.60 10.84 26.20
CA ASP A 96 28.43 10.17 27.20
C ASP A 96 27.64 9.38 28.27
N SER A 97 26.47 8.85 27.89
CA SER A 97 25.56 8.09 28.76
C SER A 97 25.54 6.58 28.49
N ILE A 98 26.36 6.10 27.56
CA ILE A 98 26.49 4.67 27.27
C ILE A 98 27.02 3.89 28.49
N THR A 99 26.36 2.78 28.82
CA THR A 99 26.71 1.91 29.95
C THR A 99 27.67 0.79 29.53
N PRO A 100 28.42 0.17 30.46
CA PRO A 100 29.30 -0.96 30.14
C PRO A 100 28.60 -2.12 29.43
N ASP A 101 27.39 -2.48 29.85
CA ASP A 101 26.59 -3.54 29.22
C ASP A 101 26.19 -3.18 27.77
N ALA A 102 25.89 -1.90 27.53
CA ALA A 102 25.56 -1.41 26.20
C ALA A 102 26.80 -1.39 25.28
N GLU A 103 27.98 -1.05 25.82
CA GLU A 103 29.25 -1.15 25.11
C GLU A 103 29.58 -2.59 24.72
N GLU A 104 29.44 -3.54 25.65
CA GLU A 104 29.67 -4.97 25.36
C GLU A 104 28.71 -5.47 24.27
N ARG A 105 27.43 -5.10 24.37
CA ARG A 105 26.43 -5.43 23.35
C ARG A 105 26.78 -4.85 21.99
N LEU A 106 27.26 -3.60 21.93
CA LEU A 106 27.71 -2.97 20.69
C LEU A 106 28.88 -3.74 20.08
N LEU A 107 29.90 -4.11 20.87
CA LEU A 107 31.05 -4.89 20.38
C LEU A 107 30.63 -6.27 19.86
N VAL A 108 29.72 -6.96 20.54
CA VAL A 108 29.13 -8.22 20.06
C VAL A 108 28.43 -8.01 18.70
N HIS A 109 27.66 -6.94 18.57
CA HIS A 109 26.96 -6.63 17.33
C HIS A 109 27.93 -6.32 16.18
N LEU A 110 28.97 -5.51 16.41
CA LEU A 110 29.99 -5.19 15.38
C LEU A 110 30.70 -6.45 14.87
N ARG A 111 30.96 -7.44 15.73
CA ARG A 111 31.55 -8.72 15.31
C ARG A 111 30.65 -9.55 14.39
N GLN A 112 29.33 -9.39 14.51
CA GLN A 112 28.34 -10.15 13.76
C GLN A 112 27.81 -9.37 12.54
N CYS A 113 28.08 -8.07 12.45
CA CYS A 113 27.60 -7.22 11.38
C CYS A 113 28.30 -7.56 10.06
N LEU A 114 27.50 -7.89 9.05
CA LEU A 114 27.97 -8.18 7.70
C LEU A 114 27.58 -7.04 6.75
N PRO A 115 28.31 -6.82 5.65
CA PRO A 115 27.92 -5.87 4.60
C PRO A 115 26.51 -6.04 4.07
N SER A 116 25.99 -7.27 4.08
CA SER A 116 24.64 -7.63 3.61
C SER A 116 23.53 -7.41 4.66
N ALA A 117 23.89 -7.01 5.89
CA ALA A 117 22.91 -6.65 6.92
C ALA A 117 22.04 -5.47 6.43
N TYR A 118 20.79 -5.39 6.89
CA TYR A 118 19.85 -4.41 6.36
C TYR A 118 20.30 -2.96 6.64
N HIS A 119 20.83 -2.70 7.83
CA HIS A 119 21.29 -1.37 8.27
C HIS A 119 22.82 -1.24 8.33
N PHE A 120 23.56 -1.96 7.49
CA PHE A 120 25.03 -2.01 7.52
C PHE A 120 25.69 -0.61 7.51
N ALA A 121 25.25 0.32 6.64
CA ALA A 121 25.79 1.67 6.62
C ALA A 121 25.67 2.39 7.97
N LYS A 122 24.52 2.27 8.64
CA LYS A 122 24.32 2.89 9.96
C LYS A 122 25.20 2.26 11.04
N CYS A 123 25.36 0.94 10.98
CA CYS A 123 26.25 0.23 11.89
C CYS A 123 27.72 0.68 11.72
N PHE A 124 28.15 0.87 10.47
CA PHE A 124 29.49 1.40 10.17
C PHE A 124 29.68 2.83 10.68
N GLU A 125 28.73 3.72 10.45
CA GLU A 125 28.74 5.10 10.97
C GLU A 125 28.81 5.12 12.51
N LEU A 126 28.04 4.26 13.19
CA LEU A 126 28.09 4.13 14.64
C LEU A 126 29.46 3.64 15.14
N ALA A 127 30.08 2.69 14.44
CA ALA A 127 31.42 2.22 14.76
C ALA A 127 32.47 3.35 14.64
N GLN A 128 32.35 4.21 13.62
CA GLN A 128 33.23 5.39 13.49
C GLN A 128 33.09 6.33 14.69
N LEU A 129 31.86 6.65 15.09
CA LEU A 129 31.59 7.47 16.27
C LEU A 129 32.16 6.82 17.55
N TYR A 130 31.91 5.52 17.75
CA TYR A 130 32.35 4.81 18.94
C TYR A 130 33.88 4.71 19.02
N ARG A 131 34.58 4.54 17.88
CA ARG A 131 36.05 4.61 17.81
C ARG A 131 36.56 5.93 18.39
N HIS A 132 35.97 7.07 18.01
CA HIS A 132 36.36 8.37 18.54
C HIS A 132 36.11 8.48 20.05
N PHE A 133 34.95 8.01 20.51
CA PHE A 133 34.61 7.96 21.94
C PHE A 133 35.65 7.17 22.75
N LEU A 134 36.09 6.02 22.24
CA LEU A 134 37.09 5.15 22.88
C LEU A 134 38.49 5.78 22.90
N LEU A 135 38.90 6.41 21.79
CA LEU A 135 40.23 6.99 21.65
C LEU A 135 40.47 8.14 22.63
N ILE A 136 39.52 9.07 22.73
CA ILE A 136 39.60 10.21 23.67
C ILE A 136 39.72 9.73 25.12
N ARG A 137 39.12 8.56 25.43
CA ARG A 137 39.10 7.94 26.75
C ARG A 137 40.21 6.93 26.98
N MET A 138 41.18 6.84 26.07
CA MET A 138 42.34 5.92 26.15
C MET A 138 41.94 4.43 26.30
N ARG A 139 40.78 4.02 25.77
CA ARG A 139 40.27 2.65 25.84
C ARG A 139 40.81 1.78 24.69
N TYR A 140 42.11 1.49 24.75
CA TYR A 140 42.86 0.89 23.62
C TYR A 140 42.36 -0.49 23.17
N ALA A 141 41.89 -1.34 24.09
CA ALA A 141 41.44 -2.69 23.73
C ALA A 141 40.20 -2.64 22.84
N GLY A 142 39.14 -1.96 23.28
CA GLY A 142 37.94 -1.73 22.47
C GLY A 142 38.24 -0.97 21.19
N HIS A 143 39.15 0.03 21.25
CA HIS A 143 39.54 0.80 20.07
C HIS A 143 40.09 -0.11 18.96
N ARG A 144 40.99 -1.05 19.30
CA ARG A 144 41.56 -1.99 18.31
C ARG A 144 40.50 -2.89 17.69
N GLU A 145 39.52 -3.35 18.47
CA GLU A 145 38.43 -4.19 17.97
C GLU A 145 37.55 -3.41 16.98
N VAL A 146 37.21 -2.17 17.30
CA VAL A 146 36.43 -1.29 16.42
C VAL A 146 37.22 -0.87 15.18
N GLU A 147 38.51 -0.55 15.30
CA GLU A 147 39.38 -0.23 14.16
C GLU A 147 39.44 -1.40 13.16
N ALA A 148 39.63 -2.62 13.67
CA ALA A 148 39.69 -3.81 12.82
C ALA A 148 38.37 -4.06 12.06
N PHE A 149 37.22 -3.73 12.65
CA PHE A 149 35.94 -3.76 11.97
C PHE A 149 35.86 -2.70 10.85
N LEU A 150 36.26 -1.46 11.15
CA LEU A 150 36.23 -0.35 10.20
C LEU A 150 37.16 -0.61 8.99
N ASP A 151 38.38 -1.07 9.24
CA ASP A 151 39.35 -1.40 8.19
C ASP A 151 38.83 -2.52 7.28
N ARG A 152 38.27 -3.58 7.88
CA ARG A 152 37.72 -4.73 7.15
C ARG A 152 36.56 -4.34 6.22
N HIS A 153 35.74 -3.38 6.64
CA HIS A 153 34.47 -3.08 5.97
C HIS A 153 34.41 -1.73 5.24
N SER A 154 35.52 -0.98 5.22
CA SER A 154 35.62 0.35 4.60
C SER A 154 35.21 0.36 3.12
N GLU A 155 35.68 -0.60 2.32
CA GLU A 155 35.34 -0.69 0.89
C GLU A 155 33.84 -0.93 0.69
N ALA A 156 33.26 -1.88 1.43
CA ALA A 156 31.84 -2.19 1.37
C ALA A 156 30.97 -0.98 1.79
N TYR A 157 31.40 -0.21 2.78
CA TYR A 157 30.72 1.01 3.20
C TYR A 157 30.76 2.10 2.11
N ASN A 158 31.92 2.31 1.49
CA ASN A 158 32.06 3.27 0.39
C ASN A 158 31.17 2.89 -0.80
N ARG A 159 31.11 1.60 -1.15
CA ARG A 159 30.18 1.08 -2.17
C ARG A 159 28.72 1.34 -1.80
N THR A 160 28.33 1.02 -0.56
CA THR A 160 26.99 1.25 -0.02
C THR A 160 26.56 2.71 -0.16
N ARG A 161 27.47 3.65 0.17
CA ARG A 161 27.22 5.09 0.02
C ARG A 161 27.07 5.51 -1.44
N ALA A 162 27.94 5.02 -2.32
CA ALA A 162 27.90 5.34 -3.74
C ALA A 162 26.58 4.88 -4.39
N VAL A 163 26.11 3.66 -4.06
CA VAL A 163 24.81 3.17 -4.53
C VAL A 163 23.66 4.03 -4.00
N ARG A 164 23.69 4.39 -2.72
CA ARG A 164 22.66 5.25 -2.10
C ARG A 164 22.54 6.61 -2.79
N GLU A 165 23.66 7.23 -3.14
CA GLU A 165 23.67 8.49 -3.88
C GLU A 165 23.09 8.32 -5.28
N ARG A 166 23.47 7.26 -5.99
CA ARG A 166 22.93 6.97 -7.33
C ARG A 166 21.44 6.63 -7.32
N LEU A 167 20.93 6.01 -6.25
CA LEU A 167 19.49 5.79 -6.05
C LEU A 167 18.73 7.13 -5.91
N HIS A 168 19.35 8.16 -5.35
CA HIS A 168 18.73 9.49 -5.25
C HIS A 168 18.54 10.10 -6.65
N GLN A 169 19.56 10.04 -7.50
CA GLN A 169 19.50 10.51 -8.89
C GLN A 169 18.39 9.79 -9.68
N ALA A 170 18.32 8.46 -9.59
CA ALA A 170 17.25 7.67 -10.20
C ALA A 170 15.86 8.09 -9.68
N THR A 171 15.74 8.42 -8.39
CA THR A 171 14.47 8.84 -7.80
C THR A 171 13.97 10.16 -8.41
N GLU A 172 14.86 11.12 -8.65
CA GLU A 172 14.48 12.40 -9.27
C GLU A 172 13.89 12.20 -10.66
N ASP A 173 14.54 11.40 -11.51
CA ASP A 173 14.07 11.13 -12.87
C ASP A 173 12.71 10.40 -12.88
N ILE A 174 12.56 9.37 -12.05
CA ILE A 174 11.32 8.59 -11.93
C ILE A 174 10.16 9.48 -11.46
N VAL A 175 10.39 10.34 -10.46
CA VAL A 175 9.36 11.23 -9.93
C VAL A 175 9.00 12.33 -10.95
N ARG A 176 9.99 12.91 -11.64
CA ARG A 176 9.75 13.88 -12.72
C ARG A 176 8.93 13.27 -13.84
N GLN A 177 9.24 12.04 -14.26
CA GLN A 177 8.43 11.32 -15.25
C GLN A 177 6.98 11.17 -14.79
N TYR A 178 6.77 10.75 -13.55
CA TYR A 178 5.42 10.57 -13.00
C TYR A 178 4.64 11.90 -12.98
N ALA A 179 5.29 13.01 -12.65
CA ALA A 179 4.66 14.32 -12.52
C ALA A 179 4.36 15.00 -13.87
N SER A 180 5.30 14.96 -14.83
CA SER A 180 5.22 15.77 -16.06
C SER A 180 5.34 14.99 -17.36
N ARG A 181 5.57 13.66 -17.33
CA ARG A 181 5.91 12.81 -18.48
C ARG A 181 7.10 13.31 -19.32
N ALA A 182 7.88 14.26 -18.82
CA ALA A 182 8.91 14.95 -19.57
C ALA A 182 10.28 14.25 -19.57
N SER A 183 10.43 13.15 -18.83
CA SER A 183 11.69 12.40 -18.71
C SER A 183 11.45 10.90 -18.92
N ASP A 184 12.39 10.26 -19.60
CA ASP A 184 12.49 8.80 -19.66
C ASP A 184 13.16 8.33 -18.35
N SER A 185 12.65 7.29 -17.72
CA SER A 185 13.24 6.68 -16.52
C SER A 185 13.55 5.20 -16.69
N ILE A 186 13.22 4.60 -17.84
CA ILE A 186 13.43 3.17 -18.11
C ILE A 186 14.91 2.78 -18.13
N GLN A 187 15.81 3.73 -18.45
CA GLN A 187 17.25 3.53 -18.46
C GLN A 187 17.80 3.10 -17.09
N TRP A 188 17.07 3.37 -16.00
CA TRP A 188 17.46 2.97 -14.65
C TRP A 188 17.12 1.51 -14.35
N GLU A 189 16.24 0.88 -15.11
CA GLU A 189 15.75 -0.48 -14.85
C GLU A 189 16.88 -1.52 -14.73
N PRO A 190 17.84 -1.63 -15.67
CA PRO A 190 18.87 -2.68 -15.59
C PRO A 190 19.73 -2.54 -14.34
N TRP A 191 20.17 -1.31 -14.04
CA TRP A 191 21.01 -1.02 -12.87
C TRP A 191 20.26 -1.24 -11.55
N LEU A 192 18.99 -0.84 -11.47
CA LEU A 192 18.18 -1.08 -10.26
C LEU A 192 17.93 -2.58 -10.04
N THR A 193 17.73 -3.35 -11.12
CA THR A 193 17.60 -4.81 -11.06
C THR A 193 18.90 -5.44 -10.54
N GLU A 194 20.07 -5.01 -11.03
CA GLU A 194 21.37 -5.44 -10.50
C GLU A 194 21.50 -5.15 -8.99
N VAL A 195 21.20 -3.91 -8.57
CA VAL A 195 21.26 -3.52 -7.15
C VAL A 195 20.32 -4.36 -6.30
N PHE A 196 19.12 -4.68 -6.78
CA PHE A 196 18.15 -5.48 -6.02
C PHE A 196 18.65 -6.92 -5.76
N HIS A 197 19.24 -7.55 -6.78
CA HIS A 197 19.73 -8.95 -6.69
C HIS A 197 21.13 -9.09 -6.11
N ASP A 198 21.84 -7.99 -5.85
CA ASP A 198 23.17 -8.00 -5.26
C ASP A 198 23.15 -8.36 -3.77
N GLU A 199 23.27 -9.65 -3.45
CA GLU A 199 23.28 -10.15 -2.07
C GLU A 199 24.51 -9.74 -1.24
N THR A 200 25.51 -9.10 -1.87
CA THR A 200 26.69 -8.55 -1.18
C THR A 200 26.47 -7.13 -0.66
N LEU A 201 25.37 -6.48 -1.08
CA LEU A 201 24.98 -5.14 -0.67
C LEU A 201 24.01 -5.15 0.52
N ASP A 202 23.95 -4.05 1.25
CA ASP A 202 23.04 -3.87 2.37
C ASP A 202 21.57 -3.96 1.95
N GLY A 203 20.75 -4.52 2.84
CA GLY A 203 19.33 -4.74 2.57
C GLY A 203 18.54 -3.45 2.31
N TRP A 204 18.92 -2.32 2.90
CA TRP A 204 18.23 -1.05 2.69
C TRP A 204 18.35 -0.58 1.23
N ASN A 205 19.56 -0.56 0.66
CA ASN A 205 19.75 -0.18 -0.74
C ASN A 205 19.03 -1.13 -1.70
N ARG A 206 19.11 -2.44 -1.44
CA ARG A 206 18.41 -3.46 -2.23
C ARG A 206 16.90 -3.24 -2.23
N TYR A 207 16.31 -3.08 -1.04
CA TYR A 207 14.88 -2.78 -0.90
C TYR A 207 14.50 -1.46 -1.59
N MET A 208 15.32 -0.43 -1.44
CA MET A 208 15.08 0.86 -2.06
C MET A 208 15.14 0.80 -3.58
N ALA A 209 15.99 -0.04 -4.17
CA ALA A 209 15.98 -0.30 -5.61
C ALA A 209 14.64 -0.90 -6.08
N LEU A 210 14.11 -1.89 -5.36
CA LEU A 210 12.79 -2.48 -5.67
C LEU A 210 11.66 -1.44 -5.61
N VAL A 211 11.70 -0.51 -4.65
CA VAL A 211 10.72 0.58 -4.59
C VAL A 211 10.74 1.40 -5.89
N ARG A 212 11.91 1.72 -6.44
CA ARG A 212 12.03 2.47 -7.71
C ARG A 212 11.57 1.64 -8.90
N LEU A 213 11.98 0.38 -8.98
CA LEU A 213 11.53 -0.56 -10.00
C LEU A 213 10.01 -0.64 -10.05
N THR A 214 9.35 -0.65 -8.89
CA THR A 214 7.90 -0.62 -8.78
C THR A 214 7.31 0.59 -9.51
N PHE A 215 7.84 1.80 -9.28
CA PHE A 215 7.37 2.99 -9.99
C PHE A 215 7.61 2.90 -11.51
N ILE A 216 8.80 2.47 -11.93
CA ILE A 216 9.14 2.30 -13.35
C ILE A 216 8.16 1.33 -14.00
N TYR A 217 8.05 0.10 -13.51
CA TYR A 217 7.18 -0.91 -14.09
C TYR A 217 5.70 -0.50 -14.13
N TYR A 218 5.22 0.27 -13.15
CA TYR A 218 3.87 0.84 -13.21
C TYR A 218 3.70 1.95 -14.25
N ASN A 219 4.71 2.82 -14.41
CA ASN A 219 4.70 3.90 -15.40
C ASN A 219 4.71 3.34 -16.83
N TYR A 220 5.53 2.31 -17.08
CA TYR A 220 5.66 1.66 -18.39
C TYR A 220 4.70 0.49 -18.62
N ARG A 221 3.86 0.15 -17.63
CA ARG A 221 2.90 -0.96 -17.67
C ARG A 221 3.55 -2.33 -17.95
N GLN A 222 4.74 -2.57 -17.42
CA GLN A 222 5.49 -3.83 -17.55
C GLN A 222 5.44 -4.56 -16.20
N PHE A 223 4.44 -5.42 -15.98
CA PHE A 223 4.15 -5.96 -14.65
C PHE A 223 4.81 -7.32 -14.37
N GLU A 224 5.06 -8.13 -15.39
CA GLU A 224 5.63 -9.47 -15.27
C GLU A 224 6.99 -9.49 -14.55
N PRO A 225 7.98 -8.63 -14.92
CA PRO A 225 9.26 -8.62 -14.22
C PRO A 225 9.15 -8.25 -12.73
N LEU A 226 8.10 -7.54 -12.36
CA LEU A 226 7.86 -7.13 -10.98
C LEU A 226 7.31 -8.30 -10.13
N ARG A 227 6.61 -9.26 -10.72
CA ARG A 227 6.11 -10.46 -10.03
C ARG A 227 7.25 -11.32 -9.50
N GLU A 228 8.27 -11.55 -10.32
CA GLU A 228 9.49 -12.27 -9.94
C GLU A 228 10.18 -11.60 -8.75
N LYS A 229 10.35 -10.28 -8.80
CA LYS A 229 11.04 -9.52 -7.73
C LYS A 229 10.30 -9.55 -6.40
N TYR A 230 8.97 -9.46 -6.43
CA TYR A 230 8.18 -9.60 -5.22
C TYR A 230 8.10 -11.04 -4.72
N GLN A 231 8.20 -12.04 -5.59
CA GLN A 231 8.36 -13.41 -5.15
C GLN A 231 9.67 -13.60 -4.40
N TYR A 232 10.80 -13.13 -4.97
CA TYR A 232 12.10 -13.18 -4.32
C TYR A 232 12.11 -12.45 -2.96
N LEU A 233 11.52 -11.24 -2.87
CA LEU A 233 11.40 -10.54 -1.59
C LEU A 233 10.52 -11.31 -0.58
N GLY A 234 9.44 -11.95 -1.05
CA GLY A 234 8.60 -12.81 -0.22
C GLY A 234 9.40 -13.96 0.40
N ASP A 235 10.24 -14.63 -0.41
CA ASP A 235 11.11 -15.71 0.06
C ASP A 235 12.13 -15.24 1.11
N LEU A 236 12.64 -14.01 0.99
CA LEU A 236 13.48 -13.40 2.02
C LEU A 236 12.73 -13.20 3.33
N PHE A 237 11.49 -12.68 3.28
CA PHE A 237 10.67 -12.52 4.49
C PHE A 237 10.32 -13.85 5.16
N LEU A 238 10.09 -14.92 4.38
CA LEU A 238 9.86 -16.26 4.93
C LEU A 238 11.07 -16.81 5.70
N GLN A 239 12.27 -16.34 5.35
CA GLN A 239 13.52 -16.65 6.06
C GLN A 239 13.79 -15.70 7.25
N GLY A 240 12.92 -14.73 7.50
CA GLY A 240 13.13 -13.67 8.49
C GLY A 240 14.16 -12.61 8.05
N LYS A 241 14.64 -12.65 6.80
CA LYS A 241 15.56 -11.65 6.26
C LYS A 241 14.80 -10.38 5.91
N TYR A 242 15.39 -9.25 6.29
CA TYR A 242 14.85 -7.91 6.03
C TYR A 242 13.47 -7.66 6.63
N TYR A 243 13.02 -8.56 7.52
CA TYR A 243 11.70 -8.49 8.11
C TYR A 243 11.60 -7.22 8.96
N SER A 244 10.59 -6.43 8.69
CA SER A 244 9.92 -5.65 9.71
C SER A 244 8.44 -5.67 9.41
N LYS A 245 7.61 -5.49 10.45
CA LYS A 245 6.16 -5.46 10.25
C LYS A 245 5.75 -4.35 9.28
N ARG A 246 6.46 -3.22 9.27
CA ARG A 246 6.25 -2.10 8.32
C ARG A 246 6.55 -2.51 6.88
N LEU A 247 7.71 -3.13 6.64
CA LEU A 247 8.12 -3.56 5.29
C LEU A 247 7.18 -4.63 4.73
N LEU A 248 6.79 -5.58 5.57
CA LEU A 248 5.89 -6.67 5.19
C LEU A 248 4.47 -6.19 4.85
N ILE A 249 3.95 -5.20 5.57
CA ILE A 249 2.66 -4.59 5.25
C ILE A 249 2.72 -3.82 3.91
N ASN A 250 3.82 -3.11 3.66
CA ASN A 250 4.03 -2.41 2.39
C ASN A 250 4.13 -3.42 1.22
N TYR A 251 4.84 -4.52 1.42
CA TYR A 251 4.90 -5.65 0.49
C TYR A 251 3.51 -6.15 0.10
N TYR A 252 2.63 -6.44 1.07
CA TYR A 252 1.26 -6.85 0.76
C TYR A 252 0.45 -5.77 0.04
N GLY A 253 0.62 -4.50 0.40
CA GLY A 253 -0.01 -3.38 -0.29
C GLY A 253 0.36 -3.33 -1.78
N ASN A 254 1.62 -3.61 -2.12
CA ASN A 254 2.08 -3.67 -3.50
C ASN A 254 1.60 -4.92 -4.23
N LEU A 255 1.58 -6.08 -3.57
CA LEU A 255 1.03 -7.30 -4.16
C LEU A 255 -0.45 -7.14 -4.52
N LEU A 256 -1.26 -6.50 -3.67
CA LEU A 256 -2.63 -6.15 -4.02
C LEU A 256 -2.68 -5.41 -5.35
N LEU A 257 -1.86 -4.35 -5.49
CA LEU A 257 -1.88 -3.53 -6.69
C LEU A 257 -1.46 -4.35 -7.91
N LEU A 258 -0.45 -5.22 -7.76
CA LEU A 258 0.07 -6.06 -8.84
C LEU A 258 -0.96 -7.10 -9.29
N HIS A 259 -1.53 -7.86 -8.36
CA HIS A 259 -2.61 -8.82 -8.64
C HIS A 259 -3.83 -8.13 -9.27
N SER A 260 -4.15 -6.90 -8.84
CA SER A 260 -5.20 -6.11 -9.47
C SER A 260 -4.90 -5.73 -10.93
N ARG A 261 -3.62 -5.67 -11.36
CA ARG A 261 -3.27 -5.44 -12.79
C ARG A 261 -3.48 -6.68 -13.63
N PHE A 262 -3.28 -7.86 -13.05
CA PHE A 262 -3.54 -9.16 -13.67
C PHE A 262 -5.00 -9.61 -13.56
N GLN A 263 -5.88 -8.80 -12.95
CA GLN A 263 -7.28 -9.15 -12.67
C GLN A 263 -7.44 -10.38 -11.76
N GLU A 264 -6.39 -10.72 -10.99
CA GLU A 264 -6.37 -11.76 -9.96
C GLU A 264 -7.01 -11.20 -8.67
N TYR A 265 -8.33 -10.95 -8.71
CA TYR A 265 -9.00 -10.16 -7.68
C TYR A 265 -9.10 -10.83 -6.31
N ASP A 266 -9.18 -12.16 -6.25
CA ASP A 266 -9.19 -12.90 -4.99
C ASP A 266 -7.85 -12.72 -4.24
N GLU A 267 -6.74 -12.82 -4.97
CA GLU A 267 -5.41 -12.58 -4.39
C GLU A 267 -5.21 -11.10 -4.02
N ALA A 268 -5.69 -10.19 -4.87
CA ALA A 268 -5.65 -8.77 -4.56
C ALA A 268 -6.41 -8.45 -3.26
N GLU A 269 -7.55 -9.09 -3.02
CA GLU A 269 -8.32 -8.96 -1.78
C GLU A 269 -7.59 -9.57 -0.59
N TYR A 270 -7.05 -10.79 -0.74
CA TYR A 270 -6.28 -11.46 0.29
C TYR A 270 -5.13 -10.56 0.79
N TYR A 271 -4.27 -10.11 -0.11
CA TYR A 271 -3.15 -9.23 0.23
C TYR A 271 -3.61 -7.85 0.72
N GLY A 272 -4.74 -7.34 0.21
CA GLY A 272 -5.35 -6.13 0.71
C GLY A 272 -5.70 -6.18 2.18
N TYR A 273 -6.35 -7.26 2.60
CA TYR A 273 -6.68 -7.47 4.00
C TYR A 273 -5.45 -7.63 4.89
N LEU A 274 -4.36 -8.21 4.39
CA LEU A 274 -3.09 -8.24 5.11
C LEU A 274 -2.50 -6.84 5.27
N SER A 275 -2.51 -6.02 4.21
CA SER A 275 -1.92 -4.67 4.21
C SER A 275 -2.59 -3.68 5.18
N VAL A 276 -3.84 -3.93 5.60
CA VAL A 276 -4.57 -3.06 6.53
C VAL A 276 -4.57 -3.56 7.98
N ARG A 277 -3.82 -4.63 8.31
CA ARG A 277 -3.75 -5.12 9.70
C ARG A 277 -3.01 -4.18 10.64
N VAL A 278 -2.18 -3.29 10.11
CA VAL A 278 -1.37 -2.34 10.89
C VAL A 278 -1.59 -0.93 10.39
N LYS A 279 -1.76 0.01 11.33
CA LYS A 279 -1.96 1.43 11.04
C LYS A 279 -0.60 2.11 10.87
N THR A 280 -0.10 2.15 9.65
CA THR A 280 1.10 2.92 9.26
C THR A 280 0.71 4.29 8.68
N THR A 281 1.69 5.11 8.32
CA THR A 281 1.47 6.37 7.59
C THR A 281 0.69 6.17 6.28
N ASP A 282 0.85 5.01 5.65
CA ASP A 282 0.21 4.64 4.39
C ASP A 282 -1.13 3.88 4.59
N TYR A 283 -1.61 3.75 5.83
CA TYR A 283 -2.82 2.97 6.13
C TYR A 283 -4.04 3.37 5.27
N ILE A 284 -4.30 4.67 5.10
CA ILE A 284 -5.42 5.14 4.27
C ILE A 284 -5.20 4.82 2.79
N HIS A 285 -3.96 4.81 2.32
CA HIS A 285 -3.64 4.37 0.98
C HIS A 285 -4.00 2.89 0.77
N TYR A 286 -3.62 2.02 1.71
CA TYR A 286 -3.96 0.59 1.65
C TYR A 286 -5.47 0.34 1.74
N VAL A 287 -6.17 1.06 2.62
CA VAL A 287 -7.64 0.98 2.74
C VAL A 287 -8.35 1.39 1.44
N ASN A 288 -7.87 2.44 0.76
CA ASN A 288 -8.39 2.85 -0.53
C ASN A 288 -8.22 1.75 -1.58
N ASN A 289 -7.04 1.15 -1.65
CA ASN A 289 -6.72 0.11 -2.62
C ASN A 289 -7.57 -1.16 -2.38
N LEU A 290 -7.67 -1.64 -1.13
CA LEU A 290 -8.52 -2.78 -0.77
C LEU A 290 -9.99 -2.50 -1.11
N SER A 291 -10.49 -1.31 -0.75
CA SER A 291 -11.89 -0.98 -1.02
C SER A 291 -12.17 -0.83 -2.51
N ALA A 292 -11.20 -0.38 -3.32
CA ALA A 292 -11.33 -0.37 -4.77
C ALA A 292 -11.47 -1.80 -5.34
N VAL A 293 -10.71 -2.77 -4.82
CA VAL A 293 -10.81 -4.19 -5.19
C VAL A 293 -12.18 -4.76 -4.78
N LEU A 294 -12.59 -4.55 -3.53
CA LEU A 294 -13.89 -5.03 -3.03
C LEU A 294 -15.08 -4.43 -3.81
N LEU A 295 -15.01 -3.16 -4.17
CA LEU A 295 -16.03 -2.50 -5.01
C LEU A 295 -16.13 -3.16 -6.40
N ARG A 296 -14.99 -3.49 -7.03
CA ARG A 296 -14.98 -4.17 -8.35
C ARG A 296 -15.57 -5.57 -8.28
N GLN A 297 -15.31 -6.29 -7.19
CA GLN A 297 -15.91 -7.60 -6.93
C GLN A 297 -17.36 -7.53 -6.42
N LYS A 298 -17.97 -6.34 -6.36
CA LYS A 298 -19.33 -6.11 -5.84
C LYS A 298 -19.52 -6.54 -4.37
N LYS A 299 -18.43 -6.67 -3.61
CA LYS A 299 -18.41 -6.95 -2.16
C LYS A 299 -18.69 -5.67 -1.34
N TYR A 300 -19.81 -5.00 -1.63
CA TYR A 300 -20.10 -3.64 -1.16
C TYR A 300 -20.20 -3.50 0.36
N ALA A 301 -20.82 -4.48 1.03
CA ALA A 301 -20.95 -4.47 2.49
C ALA A 301 -19.57 -4.60 3.17
N GLY A 302 -18.69 -5.46 2.65
CA GLY A 302 -17.32 -5.62 3.11
C GLY A 302 -16.50 -4.34 2.91
N ALA A 303 -16.59 -3.71 1.73
CA ALA A 303 -15.93 -2.44 1.46
C ALA A 303 -16.38 -1.33 2.42
N LEU A 304 -17.70 -1.24 2.68
CA LEU A 304 -18.24 -0.27 3.63
C LEU A 304 -17.73 -0.53 5.06
N ALA A 305 -17.63 -1.80 5.48
CA ALA A 305 -17.13 -2.16 6.80
C ALA A 305 -15.67 -1.74 6.99
N VAL A 306 -14.81 -2.02 6.01
CA VAL A 306 -13.39 -1.60 6.00
C VAL A 306 -13.29 -0.08 6.08
N MET A 307 -14.03 0.64 5.24
CA MET A 307 -14.05 2.11 5.22
C MET A 307 -14.54 2.69 6.56
N LYS A 308 -15.63 2.16 7.14
CA LYS A 308 -16.12 2.62 8.45
C LYS A 308 -15.09 2.42 9.57
N ALA A 309 -14.38 1.29 9.55
CA ALA A 309 -13.33 1.01 10.54
C ALA A 309 -12.14 1.97 10.45
N ALA A 310 -11.84 2.48 9.25
CA ALA A 310 -10.73 3.40 8.98
C ALA A 310 -11.13 4.90 9.00
N LEU A 311 -12.37 5.21 9.38
CA LEU A 311 -12.89 6.58 9.40
C LEU A 311 -12.16 7.51 10.40
N PRO A 312 -11.72 7.05 11.59
CA PRO A 312 -10.92 7.87 12.49
C PRO A 312 -9.59 8.31 11.87
N GLU A 313 -8.88 7.38 11.21
CA GLU A 313 -7.57 7.63 10.60
C GLU A 313 -7.68 8.52 9.36
N SER A 314 -8.77 8.42 8.60
CA SER A 314 -8.96 9.28 7.42
C SER A 314 -9.22 10.75 7.80
N ARG A 315 -9.64 11.02 9.04
CA ARG A 315 -9.81 12.39 9.54
C ARG A 315 -8.48 13.03 9.88
N THR A 316 -7.52 12.27 10.40
CA THR A 316 -6.24 12.76 10.91
C THR A 316 -5.11 12.74 9.87
N THR A 317 -5.25 12.01 8.76
CA THR A 317 -4.23 12.01 7.71
C THR A 317 -4.05 13.41 7.08
N HIS A 318 -2.79 13.79 6.89
CA HIS A 318 -2.40 15.02 6.19
C HIS A 318 -2.35 14.87 4.66
N SER A 319 -2.45 13.64 4.14
CA SER A 319 -2.49 13.39 2.70
C SER A 319 -3.90 13.61 2.15
N PHE A 320 -4.18 14.81 1.67
CA PHE A 320 -5.47 15.11 1.02
C PHE A 320 -5.72 14.24 -0.21
N HIS A 321 -4.66 13.84 -0.92
CA HIS A 321 -4.75 12.88 -2.01
C HIS A 321 -5.40 11.56 -1.56
N ASN A 322 -4.92 10.98 -0.46
CA ASN A 322 -5.49 9.75 0.10
C ASN A 322 -6.85 9.98 0.75
N LYS A 323 -7.04 11.11 1.43
CA LYS A 323 -8.29 11.48 2.11
C LYS A 323 -9.46 11.66 1.15
N ILE A 324 -9.26 12.35 0.03
CA ILE A 324 -10.30 12.55 -0.99
C ILE A 324 -10.58 11.24 -1.73
N GLY A 325 -9.54 10.43 -1.99
CA GLY A 325 -9.71 9.06 -2.51
C GLY A 325 -10.58 8.20 -1.59
N PHE A 326 -10.34 8.27 -0.29
CA PHE A 326 -11.15 7.59 0.73
C PHE A 326 -12.60 8.04 0.70
N VAL A 327 -12.85 9.35 0.66
CA VAL A 327 -14.22 9.87 0.57
C VAL A 327 -14.93 9.41 -0.69
N ALA A 328 -14.27 9.43 -1.85
CA ALA A 328 -14.87 8.94 -3.09
C ALA A 328 -15.28 7.46 -3.00
N HIS A 329 -14.42 6.60 -2.44
CA HIS A 329 -14.76 5.18 -2.23
C HIS A 329 -15.86 5.00 -1.18
N TYR A 330 -15.82 5.75 -0.08
CA TYR A 330 -16.86 5.72 0.95
C TYR A 330 -18.23 6.11 0.41
N LEU A 331 -18.28 7.15 -0.43
CA LEU A 331 -19.50 7.58 -1.14
C LEU A 331 -20.07 6.45 -2.02
N ARG A 332 -19.22 5.76 -2.78
CA ARG A 332 -19.63 4.59 -3.58
C ARG A 332 -20.11 3.42 -2.74
N CYS A 333 -19.45 3.16 -1.61
CA CYS A 333 -19.89 2.12 -0.67
C CYS A 333 -21.28 2.43 -0.11
N LEU A 334 -21.54 3.69 0.28
CA LEU A 334 -22.87 4.11 0.72
C LEU A 334 -23.90 4.01 -0.42
N HIS A 335 -23.53 4.39 -1.64
CA HIS A 335 -24.39 4.27 -2.81
C HIS A 335 -24.82 2.81 -3.06
N HIS A 336 -23.87 1.88 -3.25
CA HIS A 336 -24.20 0.49 -3.57
C HIS A 336 -24.81 -0.30 -2.40
N THR A 337 -24.79 0.25 -1.18
CA THR A 337 -25.53 -0.31 -0.03
C THR A 337 -26.88 0.38 0.21
N GLY A 338 -27.38 1.16 -0.76
CA GLY A 338 -28.70 1.81 -0.71
C GLY A 338 -28.79 3.05 0.18
N GLN A 339 -27.69 3.49 0.79
CA GLN A 339 -27.63 4.66 1.69
C GLN A 339 -27.47 5.98 0.93
N HIS A 340 -28.19 6.16 -0.18
CA HIS A 340 -28.00 7.30 -1.10
C HIS A 340 -28.19 8.67 -0.44
N ARG A 341 -29.16 8.81 0.47
CA ARG A 341 -29.40 10.09 1.18
C ARG A 341 -28.24 10.45 2.10
N ALA A 342 -27.69 9.48 2.82
CA ALA A 342 -26.54 9.68 3.68
C ALA A 342 -25.30 10.05 2.84
N ALA A 343 -25.12 9.38 1.69
CA ALA A 343 -24.05 9.67 0.76
C ALA A 343 -24.14 11.10 0.19
N GLU A 344 -25.33 11.54 -0.26
CA GLU A 344 -25.54 12.91 -0.75
C GLU A 344 -25.24 13.94 0.34
N ASN A 345 -25.78 13.76 1.55
CA ASN A 345 -25.53 14.68 2.67
C ASN A 345 -24.05 14.78 3.03
N TYR A 346 -23.34 13.64 3.02
CA TYR A 346 -21.92 13.59 3.30
C TYR A 346 -21.12 14.32 2.20
N ALA A 347 -21.41 14.08 0.93
CA ALA A 347 -20.77 14.76 -0.19
C ALA A 347 -21.00 16.28 -0.15
N ASP A 348 -22.22 16.74 0.17
CA ASP A 348 -22.53 18.16 0.33
C ASP A 348 -21.75 18.83 1.47
N ALA A 349 -21.66 18.16 2.62
CA ALA A 349 -20.86 18.66 3.75
C ALA A 349 -19.37 18.72 3.38
N TYR A 350 -18.86 17.65 2.75
CA TYR A 350 -17.44 17.54 2.40
C TYR A 350 -17.03 18.55 1.33
N LEU A 351 -17.83 18.74 0.27
CA LEU A 351 -17.59 19.73 -0.78
C LEU A 351 -17.58 21.16 -0.23
N ARG A 352 -18.42 21.46 0.77
CA ARG A 352 -18.41 22.77 1.43
C ARG A 352 -17.15 22.99 2.27
N ALA A 353 -16.70 21.97 2.98
CA ALA A 353 -15.56 22.07 3.88
C ALA A 353 -14.20 22.04 3.16
N TYR A 354 -14.06 21.24 2.10
CA TYR A 354 -12.77 20.91 1.47
C TYR A 354 -12.74 21.21 -0.03
N ARG A 355 -13.46 22.25 -0.47
CA ARG A 355 -13.57 22.60 -1.90
C ARG A 355 -12.19 22.74 -2.54
N LYS A 356 -11.28 23.49 -1.92
CA LYS A 356 -9.96 23.81 -2.49
C LYS A 356 -9.17 22.54 -2.72
N GLU A 357 -9.10 21.70 -1.70
CA GLU A 357 -8.32 20.47 -1.66
C GLU A 357 -8.89 19.43 -2.64
N ILE A 358 -10.21 19.37 -2.80
CA ILE A 358 -10.86 18.55 -3.82
C ILE A 358 -10.30 18.88 -5.21
N PHE A 359 -10.33 20.16 -5.59
CA PHE A 359 -9.82 20.62 -6.89
C PHE A 359 -8.31 20.43 -7.06
N GLU A 360 -7.54 20.62 -5.99
CA GLU A 360 -6.08 20.47 -6.01
C GLU A 360 -5.62 19.02 -6.21
N HIS A 361 -6.34 18.04 -5.65
CA HIS A 361 -5.80 16.67 -5.59
C HIS A 361 -6.56 15.62 -6.40
N ARG A 362 -7.89 15.48 -6.21
CA ARG A 362 -8.65 14.32 -6.74
C ARG A 362 -10.10 14.68 -7.10
N TRP A 363 -10.32 15.83 -7.73
CA TRP A 363 -11.66 16.34 -8.05
C TRP A 363 -12.48 15.38 -8.90
N HIS A 364 -11.87 14.78 -9.92
CA HIS A 364 -12.56 13.87 -10.83
C HIS A 364 -13.12 12.67 -10.05
N ALA A 365 -12.31 12.02 -9.21
CA ALA A 365 -12.78 10.89 -8.40
C ALA A 365 -13.92 11.27 -7.45
N PHE A 366 -13.83 12.44 -6.81
CA PHE A 366 -14.88 12.94 -5.92
C PHE A 366 -16.19 13.22 -6.68
N PHE A 367 -16.12 13.99 -7.78
CA PHE A 367 -17.30 14.37 -8.54
C PHE A 367 -17.92 13.20 -9.31
N SER A 368 -17.15 12.24 -9.83
CA SER A 368 -17.72 11.03 -10.41
C SER A 368 -18.59 10.29 -9.39
N ALA A 369 -18.07 10.02 -8.18
CA ALA A 369 -18.83 9.35 -7.13
C ALA A 369 -20.04 10.19 -6.65
N TYR A 370 -19.88 11.51 -6.58
CA TYR A 370 -20.97 12.38 -6.13
C TYR A 370 -22.10 12.46 -7.17
N LEU A 371 -21.78 12.65 -8.45
CA LEU A 371 -22.78 12.72 -9.52
C LEU A 371 -23.51 11.39 -9.70
N GLU A 372 -22.82 10.26 -9.54
CA GLU A 372 -23.40 8.91 -9.50
C GLU A 372 -24.51 8.79 -8.44
N ILE A 373 -24.24 9.26 -7.20
CA ILE A 373 -25.25 9.31 -6.12
C ILE A 373 -26.45 10.18 -6.51
N LEU A 374 -26.20 11.35 -7.09
CA LEU A 374 -27.26 12.27 -7.50
C LEU A 374 -28.11 11.69 -8.64
N LEU A 375 -27.48 10.94 -9.55
CA LEU A 375 -28.14 10.28 -10.66
C LEU A 375 -29.11 9.22 -10.14
N ALA A 376 -28.63 8.34 -9.25
CA ALA A 376 -29.45 7.34 -8.58
C ALA A 376 -30.65 7.93 -7.81
N ARG A 377 -30.49 9.13 -7.23
CA ARG A 377 -31.57 9.89 -6.58
C ARG A 377 -32.45 10.68 -7.55
N LYS A 378 -32.22 10.57 -8.85
CA LYS A 378 -32.90 11.32 -9.92
C LYS A 378 -32.82 12.84 -9.72
N ASN A 379 -31.78 13.32 -9.03
CA ASN A 379 -31.57 14.74 -8.76
C ASN A 379 -30.85 15.43 -9.92
N TYR A 380 -31.41 15.29 -11.13
CA TYR A 380 -30.83 15.76 -12.38
C TYR A 380 -30.55 17.27 -12.37
N ALA A 381 -31.44 18.05 -11.73
CA ALA A 381 -31.25 19.50 -11.61
C ALA A 381 -29.98 19.88 -10.82
N LYS A 382 -29.62 19.09 -9.80
CA LYS A 382 -28.41 19.34 -9.02
C LYS A 382 -27.15 18.90 -9.77
N ILE A 383 -27.21 17.81 -10.53
CA ILE A 383 -26.11 17.39 -11.43
C ILE A 383 -25.76 18.55 -12.38
N LEU A 384 -26.75 19.06 -13.12
CA LEU A 384 -26.56 20.15 -14.07
C LEU A 384 -26.00 21.40 -13.39
N ARG A 385 -26.58 21.82 -12.25
CA ARG A 385 -26.09 22.98 -11.49
C ARG A 385 -24.64 22.82 -11.01
N LEU A 386 -24.24 21.64 -10.54
CA LEU A 386 -22.87 21.40 -10.08
C LEU A 386 -21.89 21.40 -11.25
N ALA A 387 -22.25 20.73 -12.35
CA ALA A 387 -21.44 20.69 -13.56
C ALA A 387 -21.20 22.09 -14.11
N ASP A 388 -22.24 22.92 -14.20
CA ASP A 388 -22.15 24.30 -14.68
C ASP A 388 -21.32 25.17 -13.71
N LYS A 389 -21.65 25.13 -12.40
CA LYS A 389 -20.99 25.95 -11.37
C LYS A 389 -19.48 25.72 -11.29
N TYR A 390 -19.05 24.48 -11.47
CA TYR A 390 -17.65 24.07 -11.33
C TYR A 390 -16.97 23.79 -12.67
N GLN A 391 -17.65 24.07 -13.80
CA GLN A 391 -17.14 23.83 -15.16
C GLN A 391 -16.60 22.41 -15.35
N LEU A 392 -17.30 21.41 -14.79
CA LEU A 392 -16.78 20.04 -14.70
C LEU A 392 -16.51 19.43 -16.08
N LEU A 393 -17.31 19.72 -17.10
CA LEU A 393 -17.11 19.20 -18.47
C LEU A 393 -15.82 19.75 -19.10
N ALA A 394 -15.52 21.03 -18.89
CA ALA A 394 -14.29 21.65 -19.42
C ALA A 394 -13.05 21.08 -18.71
N LEU A 395 -13.12 20.91 -17.38
CA LEU A 395 -12.05 20.27 -16.62
C LEU A 395 -11.86 18.80 -17.04
N ASP A 396 -12.94 18.07 -17.28
CA ASP A 396 -12.93 16.66 -17.66
C ASP A 396 -12.28 16.43 -19.02
N ALA A 397 -12.54 17.32 -19.98
CA ALA A 397 -11.92 17.30 -21.31
C ALA A 397 -10.38 17.35 -21.26
N THR A 398 -9.78 18.00 -20.25
CA THR A 398 -8.32 18.04 -20.06
C THR A 398 -7.70 16.71 -19.61
N LEU A 399 -8.53 15.72 -19.24
CA LEU A 399 -8.09 14.41 -18.76
C LEU A 399 -8.19 13.31 -19.83
N SER A 400 -8.75 13.60 -21.00
CA SER A 400 -9.06 12.64 -22.07
C SER A 400 -7.84 11.80 -22.52
N GLU A 401 -6.66 12.40 -22.54
CA GLU A 401 -5.40 11.77 -22.93
C GLU A 401 -4.79 10.87 -21.83
N LYS A 402 -5.34 10.86 -20.61
CA LYS A 402 -4.83 10.02 -19.53
C LYS A 402 -5.21 8.55 -19.74
N SER A 403 -4.27 7.65 -19.50
CA SER A 403 -4.48 6.20 -19.65
C SER A 403 -5.53 5.65 -18.68
N ALA A 404 -5.71 6.27 -17.52
CA ALA A 404 -6.66 5.85 -16.48
C ALA A 404 -8.01 6.60 -16.53
N TYR A 405 -8.23 7.49 -17.50
CA TYR A 405 -9.45 8.30 -17.58
C TYR A 405 -10.69 7.49 -17.98
N LEU A 406 -11.84 7.88 -17.42
CA LEU A 406 -13.17 7.37 -17.73
C LEU A 406 -14.16 8.55 -17.79
N PRO A 407 -15.05 8.63 -18.80
CA PRO A 407 -15.95 9.75 -19.05
C PRO A 407 -17.20 9.71 -18.16
N ALA A 408 -17.04 9.37 -16.87
CA ALA A 408 -18.17 9.22 -15.96
C ALA A 408 -18.94 10.55 -15.78
N ILE A 409 -18.23 11.66 -15.62
CA ILE A 409 -18.84 12.99 -15.45
C ILE A 409 -19.67 13.41 -16.67
N PRO A 410 -19.13 13.42 -17.91
CA PRO A 410 -19.91 13.79 -19.08
C PRO A 410 -21.09 12.84 -19.31
N TRP A 411 -20.94 11.54 -19.05
CA TRP A 411 -22.05 10.58 -19.19
C TRP A 411 -23.19 10.85 -18.20
N PHE A 412 -22.87 11.07 -16.93
CA PHE A 412 -23.88 11.44 -15.92
C PHE A 412 -24.54 12.79 -16.21
N TYR A 413 -23.77 13.75 -16.75
CA TYR A 413 -24.31 15.02 -17.22
C TYR A 413 -25.31 14.82 -18.37
N THR A 414 -24.93 14.07 -19.41
CA THR A 414 -25.77 13.83 -20.58
C THR A 414 -27.08 13.14 -20.20
N ALA A 415 -27.03 12.13 -19.33
CA ALA A 415 -28.24 11.49 -18.80
C ALA A 415 -29.15 12.48 -18.05
N ALA A 416 -28.58 13.34 -17.20
CA ALA A 416 -29.33 14.37 -16.49
C ALA A 416 -29.94 15.44 -17.42
N ALA A 417 -29.20 15.85 -18.46
CA ALA A 417 -29.64 16.83 -19.45
C ALA A 417 -30.78 16.28 -20.31
N PHE A 418 -30.67 15.03 -20.76
CA PHE A 418 -31.72 14.30 -21.47
C PHE A 418 -33.00 14.21 -20.62
N GLN A 419 -32.87 13.78 -19.36
CA GLN A 419 -34.01 13.67 -18.43
C GLN A 419 -34.67 15.02 -18.12
N LYS A 420 -33.94 16.13 -18.27
CA LYS A 420 -34.45 17.50 -18.16
C LYS A 420 -34.87 18.11 -19.50
N LYS A 421 -34.94 17.31 -20.58
CA LYS A 421 -35.32 17.74 -21.94
C LYS A 421 -34.44 18.88 -22.48
N ARG A 422 -33.19 18.98 -22.01
CA ARG A 422 -32.18 19.91 -22.54
C ARG A 422 -31.46 19.34 -23.77
N LEU A 423 -31.56 18.04 -23.99
CA LEU A 423 -31.02 17.34 -25.16
C LEU A 423 -32.11 16.48 -25.80
N SER A 424 -32.10 16.44 -27.14
CA SER A 424 -32.86 15.43 -27.89
C SER A 424 -32.22 14.05 -27.72
N PRO A 425 -32.94 12.94 -28.01
CA PRO A 425 -32.35 11.60 -28.01
C PRO A 425 -31.11 11.50 -28.90
N THR A 426 -31.17 12.08 -30.11
CA THR A 426 -30.04 12.10 -31.05
C THR A 426 -28.84 12.85 -30.49
N ALA A 427 -29.04 14.08 -29.98
CA ALA A 427 -27.96 14.88 -29.43
C ALA A 427 -27.32 14.23 -28.18
N ALA A 428 -28.12 13.57 -27.34
CA ALA A 428 -27.61 12.84 -26.19
C ALA A 428 -26.76 11.64 -26.60
N LEU A 429 -27.21 10.85 -27.57
CA LEU A 429 -26.44 9.72 -28.10
C LEU A 429 -25.14 10.19 -28.74
N ASP A 430 -25.19 11.23 -29.56
CA ASP A 430 -24.01 11.78 -30.25
C ASP A 430 -22.97 12.28 -29.22
N GLN A 431 -23.42 12.90 -28.13
CA GLN A 431 -22.53 13.34 -27.07
C GLN A 431 -21.83 12.17 -26.36
N LEU A 432 -22.56 11.08 -26.06
CA LEU A 432 -22.00 9.86 -25.47
C LEU A 432 -20.99 9.18 -26.42
N LYS A 433 -21.31 9.09 -27.71
CA LYS A 433 -20.42 8.52 -28.74
C LYS A 433 -19.17 9.37 -28.96
N THR A 434 -19.31 10.69 -28.97
CA THR A 434 -18.17 11.61 -29.12
C THR A 434 -17.19 11.48 -27.97
N THR A 435 -17.68 11.25 -26.75
CA THR A 435 -16.78 10.99 -25.61
C THR A 435 -15.98 9.70 -25.77
N LEU A 436 -16.53 8.68 -26.44
CA LEU A 436 -15.80 7.44 -26.76
C LEU A 436 -14.78 7.63 -27.89
N GLY A 437 -15.16 8.34 -28.96
CA GLY A 437 -14.31 8.54 -30.14
C GLY A 437 -13.07 9.41 -29.93
N THR A 438 -12.99 10.14 -28.81
CA THR A 438 -11.83 10.98 -28.45
C THR A 438 -10.75 10.23 -27.67
N MET A 439 -10.90 8.92 -27.46
CA MET A 439 -9.99 8.13 -26.63
C MET A 439 -9.34 6.98 -27.42
N PRO A 440 -8.10 6.59 -27.09
CA PRO A 440 -7.49 5.40 -27.67
C PRO A 440 -8.27 4.15 -27.24
N LEU A 441 -8.79 3.41 -28.24
CA LEU A 441 -9.49 2.14 -28.08
C LEU A 441 -8.51 1.08 -27.59
N GLN A 442 -8.49 0.83 -26.29
CA GLN A 442 -7.75 -0.27 -25.66
C GLN A 442 -8.76 -1.25 -25.03
N PRO A 443 -8.56 -2.58 -25.12
CA PRO A 443 -9.48 -3.57 -24.56
C PRO A 443 -9.83 -3.33 -23.08
N ASP A 444 -8.84 -3.01 -22.24
CA ASP A 444 -9.04 -2.69 -20.82
C ASP A 444 -9.93 -1.46 -20.55
N LYS A 445 -9.96 -0.51 -21.50
CA LYS A 445 -10.80 0.69 -21.40
C LYS A 445 -12.24 0.39 -21.82
N MET A 446 -12.43 -0.45 -22.82
CA MET A 446 -13.76 -0.87 -23.28
C MET A 446 -14.56 -1.54 -22.16
N LEU A 447 -13.93 -2.48 -21.43
CA LEU A 447 -14.55 -3.13 -20.25
C LEU A 447 -15.00 -2.12 -19.17
N LYS A 448 -14.24 -1.02 -19.00
CA LYS A 448 -14.59 0.01 -18.03
C LYS A 448 -15.72 0.92 -18.52
N PHE A 449 -15.86 1.12 -19.83
CA PHE A 449 -17.01 1.83 -20.41
C PHE A 449 -18.28 1.00 -20.30
N GLU A 450 -18.20 -0.29 -20.61
CA GLU A 450 -19.30 -1.23 -20.41
C GLU A 450 -19.79 -1.23 -18.96
N ALA A 451 -18.87 -1.14 -17.99
CA ALA A 451 -19.21 -1.05 -16.57
C ALA A 451 -19.97 0.23 -16.17
N LEU A 452 -19.95 1.29 -16.97
CA LEU A 452 -20.72 2.52 -16.72
C LEU A 452 -22.15 2.45 -17.26
N ILE A 453 -22.42 1.58 -18.24
CA ILE A 453 -23.75 1.48 -18.88
C ILE A 453 -24.84 1.05 -17.89
N PRO A 454 -24.62 0.05 -17.00
CA PRO A 454 -25.60 -0.32 -15.98
C PRO A 454 -26.02 0.85 -15.07
N GLU A 455 -25.14 1.82 -14.85
CA GLU A 455 -25.45 3.01 -14.04
C GLU A 455 -26.32 4.01 -14.81
N LEU A 456 -26.24 4.02 -16.14
CA LEU A 456 -27.05 4.90 -17.00
C LEU A 456 -28.42 4.30 -17.34
N GLU A 457 -28.50 2.99 -17.51
CA GLU A 457 -29.67 2.27 -18.03
C GLU A 457 -30.98 2.57 -17.26
N PRO A 458 -31.03 2.65 -15.92
CA PRO A 458 -32.25 3.01 -15.19
C PRO A 458 -32.75 4.43 -15.48
N HIS A 459 -31.90 5.27 -16.05
CA HIS A 459 -32.16 6.69 -16.31
C HIS A 459 -32.32 6.97 -17.79
N VAL A 460 -31.68 6.22 -18.68
CA VAL A 460 -31.74 6.45 -20.14
C VAL A 460 -31.73 5.11 -20.89
N PRO A 461 -32.75 4.24 -20.72
CA PRO A 461 -32.72 2.87 -21.21
C PRO A 461 -32.54 2.78 -22.74
N GLU A 462 -33.21 3.65 -23.49
CA GLU A 462 -33.10 3.72 -24.95
C GLU A 462 -31.68 4.07 -25.42
N LEU A 463 -31.03 5.02 -24.74
CA LEU A 463 -29.66 5.41 -25.05
C LEU A 463 -28.66 4.31 -24.65
N ALA A 464 -28.92 3.62 -23.53
CA ALA A 464 -28.05 2.55 -23.03
C ALA A 464 -28.00 1.36 -24.01
N VAL A 465 -29.15 0.96 -24.59
CA VAL A 465 -29.20 -0.08 -25.63
C VAL A 465 -28.38 0.33 -26.85
N GLN A 466 -28.61 1.53 -27.38
CA GLN A 466 -27.88 2.02 -28.57
C GLN A 466 -26.38 2.19 -28.32
N LEU A 467 -25.98 2.50 -27.09
CA LEU A 467 -24.58 2.61 -26.70
C LEU A 467 -23.91 1.24 -26.60
N ARG A 468 -24.61 0.20 -26.13
CA ARG A 468 -24.12 -1.19 -26.15
C ARG A 468 -23.89 -1.66 -27.58
N ASP A 469 -24.86 -1.42 -28.46
CA ASP A 469 -24.74 -1.81 -29.88
C ASP A 469 -23.56 -1.11 -30.56
N TYR A 470 -23.35 0.17 -30.23
CA TYR A 470 -22.18 0.92 -30.72
C TYR A 470 -20.85 0.34 -30.23
N LEU A 471 -20.74 -0.01 -28.95
CA LEU A 471 -19.52 -0.59 -28.38
C LEU A 471 -19.24 -2.00 -28.95
N ALA A 472 -20.26 -2.84 -29.10
CA ALA A 472 -20.15 -4.18 -29.70
C ALA A 472 -19.75 -4.14 -31.19
N GLY A 473 -20.13 -3.08 -31.91
CA GLY A 473 -19.69 -2.87 -33.30
C GLY A 473 -18.28 -2.25 -33.45
N THR A 474 -17.64 -1.87 -32.34
CA THR A 474 -16.30 -1.21 -32.32
C THR A 474 -15.20 -2.14 -31.78
N THR A 475 -15.56 -3.27 -31.16
CA THR A 475 -14.67 -4.39 -30.81
C THR A 475 -14.47 -5.32 -31.98
#